data_AF-A0A820LRG9-F1
#
_entry.id   AF-A0A820LRG9-F1
#
_cell.length_a   1.000
_cell.length_b   1.000
_cell.length_c   1.000
_cell.angle_alpha   90.00
_cell.angle_beta   90.00
_cell.angle_gamma   90.00
#
_symmetry.space_group_name_H-M   'P 1'
#
loop_
_entity.id
_entity.type
_entity.pdbx_description
1 polymer ?
#
loop_
_entity_poly.entity_id
_entity_poly.type
_entity_poly.pdbx_seq_one_letter_code
_entity_poly.pdbx_strand_id
1 'polypeptide(L)'
;LEMDSLSLNEESIAILIIHTILQYGPVTENSNGCDSSWCTESHQQLLNDHFVDELIVKLNFHLDECSSNWHNELVLLVITMITMRILTLCNSTREDELTNLALKCRRIGEKWIDLISTNIQMISSSEFDKIENLRLNIVMIGITCLLTFSTHLDRIHCILSSNQHMISLLKAVTTVNDNIILNKKQLTHTNIFLKDIKKFSERILVQIQPTIAEFL
;
A
#
# COMPACT_ATOMS: atom_id res chain seq x y z
N LEU A 1 -20.53 -23.10 14.62
CA LEU A 1 -19.72 -23.00 13.39
C LEU A 1 -18.78 -21.83 13.60
N GLU A 2 -17.61 -22.11 14.18
CA GLU A 2 -16.51 -21.16 14.11
C GLU A 2 -16.16 -21.09 12.61
N MET A 3 -16.40 -19.93 11.98
CA MET A 3 -15.82 -19.68 10.67
C MET A 3 -14.32 -19.59 10.90
N ASP A 4 -13.54 -20.48 10.28
CA ASP A 4 -12.09 -20.34 10.24
C ASP A 4 -11.78 -18.91 9.77
N SER A 5 -11.07 -18.16 10.61
CA SER A 5 -10.78 -16.76 10.34
C SER A 5 -9.88 -16.66 9.11
N LEU A 6 -10.35 -15.98 8.06
CA LEU A 6 -9.59 -15.78 6.84
C LEU A 6 -8.35 -14.92 7.13
N SER A 7 -7.19 -15.36 6.63
CA SER A 7 -5.93 -14.65 6.84
C SER A 7 -5.75 -13.53 5.81
N LEU A 8 -5.41 -12.32 6.28
CA LEU A 8 -5.01 -11.21 5.41
C LEU A 8 -3.68 -11.48 4.69
N ASN A 9 -2.92 -12.50 5.12
CA ASN A 9 -1.69 -12.90 4.47
C ASN A 9 -1.90 -13.95 3.36
N GLU A 10 -3.15 -14.29 3.04
CA GLU A 10 -3.49 -15.08 1.86
C GLU A 10 -3.68 -14.18 0.65
N GLU A 11 -3.04 -14.53 -0.47
CA GLU A 11 -3.09 -13.71 -1.69
C GLU A 11 -4.51 -13.56 -2.24
N SER A 12 -5.31 -14.62 -2.22
CA SER A 12 -6.72 -14.60 -2.64
C SER A 12 -7.54 -13.59 -1.84
N ILE A 13 -7.32 -13.52 -0.53
CA ILE A 13 -7.98 -12.57 0.38
C ILE A 13 -7.50 -11.15 0.09
N ALA A 14 -6.20 -10.94 -0.07
CA ALA A 14 -5.63 -9.64 -0.42
C ALA A 14 -6.18 -9.10 -1.74
N ILE A 15 -6.27 -9.95 -2.78
CA ILE A 15 -6.86 -9.60 -4.08
C ILE A 15 -8.31 -9.16 -3.92
N LEU A 16 -9.12 -9.95 -3.20
CA LEU A 16 -10.54 -9.64 -2.99
C LEU A 16 -10.70 -8.28 -2.31
N ILE A 17 -9.98 -8.05 -1.22
CA ILE A 17 -10.04 -6.79 -0.47
C ILE A 17 -9.60 -5.61 -1.35
N ILE A 18 -8.46 -5.73 -2.04
CA ILE A 18 -7.95 -4.66 -2.90
C ILE A 18 -8.93 -4.37 -4.04
N HIS A 19 -9.51 -5.39 -4.66
CA HIS A 19 -10.53 -5.20 -5.69
C HIS A 19 -11.76 -4.48 -5.15
N THR A 20 -12.28 -4.86 -3.97
CA THR A 20 -13.42 -4.18 -3.34
C THR A 20 -13.11 -2.71 -3.05
N ILE A 21 -11.91 -2.42 -2.57
CA ILE A 21 -11.47 -1.07 -2.18
C ILE A 21 -11.20 -0.19 -3.42
N LEU A 22 -10.72 -0.78 -4.51
CA LEU A 22 -10.43 -0.07 -5.77
C LEU A 22 -11.60 -0.10 -6.77
N GLN A 23 -12.69 -0.80 -6.47
CA GLN A 23 -13.80 -0.94 -7.41
C GLN A 23 -14.41 0.43 -7.74
N TYR A 24 -14.30 0.82 -9.01
CA TYR A 24 -15.14 1.87 -9.57
C TYR A 24 -16.44 1.23 -10.05
N GLY A 25 -17.55 1.63 -9.45
CA GLY A 25 -18.90 1.19 -9.77
C GLY A 25 -19.71 2.33 -10.39
N PRO A 26 -20.89 2.03 -10.96
CA PRO A 26 -21.79 3.08 -11.43
C PRO A 26 -22.15 4.00 -10.26
N VAL A 27 -22.08 5.31 -10.50
CA VAL A 27 -22.65 6.32 -9.60
C VAL A 27 -24.14 5.99 -9.48
N THR A 28 -24.65 5.83 -8.25
CA THR A 28 -26.07 5.55 -8.06
C THR A 28 -26.87 6.77 -8.52
N GLU A 29 -27.46 6.70 -9.72
CA GLU A 29 -28.29 7.78 -10.32
C GLU A 29 -29.59 8.04 -9.53
N ASN A 30 -29.88 7.24 -8.50
CA ASN A 30 -31.09 7.35 -7.69
C ASN A 30 -30.94 8.35 -6.54
N SER A 31 -30.75 9.63 -6.88
CA SER A 31 -31.08 10.73 -5.96
C SER A 31 -31.75 11.85 -6.78
N ASN A 32 -33.08 11.92 -6.71
CA ASN A 32 -33.91 12.99 -7.29
C ASN A 32 -33.74 14.34 -6.55
N GLY A 33 -32.51 14.70 -6.18
CA GLY A 33 -32.21 15.95 -5.49
C GLY A 33 -30.73 16.04 -5.19
N CYS A 34 -30.06 16.99 -5.86
CA CYS A 34 -28.79 17.69 -5.58
C CYS A 34 -27.55 16.97 -5.01
N ASP A 35 -27.61 15.74 -4.52
CA ASP A 35 -26.51 14.99 -3.89
C ASP A 35 -26.29 13.66 -4.62
N SER A 36 -25.82 13.74 -5.87
CA SER A 36 -25.27 12.56 -6.54
C SER A 36 -23.98 12.15 -5.83
N SER A 37 -24.06 11.15 -4.94
CA SER A 37 -22.89 10.55 -4.31
C SER A 37 -21.92 10.05 -5.38
N TRP A 38 -20.83 10.76 -5.60
CA TRP A 38 -19.70 10.36 -6.46
C TRP A 38 -19.07 9.02 -6.03
N CYS A 39 -19.39 8.59 -4.81
CA CYS A 39 -18.94 7.39 -4.14
C CYS A 39 -19.87 6.20 -4.44
N THR A 40 -19.28 5.04 -4.76
CA THR A 40 -20.01 3.80 -5.09
C THR A 40 -20.64 3.19 -3.85
N GLU A 41 -21.65 2.33 -4.03
CA GLU A 41 -22.31 1.60 -2.92
C GLU A 41 -21.30 0.91 -2.00
N SER A 42 -20.28 0.26 -2.58
CA SER A 42 -19.21 -0.43 -1.86
C SER A 42 -18.36 0.46 -0.94
N HIS A 43 -18.40 1.78 -1.13
CA HIS A 43 -17.61 2.75 -0.37
C HIS A 43 -18.48 3.63 0.53
N GLN A 44 -19.81 3.47 0.53
CA GLN A 44 -20.71 4.27 1.38
C GLN A 44 -20.38 4.17 2.88
N GLN A 45 -19.96 2.98 3.35
CA GLN A 45 -19.55 2.81 4.75
C GLN A 45 -18.31 3.63 5.11
N LEU A 46 -17.44 3.94 4.13
CA LEU A 46 -16.26 4.77 4.32
C LEU A 46 -16.60 6.27 4.49
N LEU A 47 -17.86 6.65 4.24
CA LEU A 47 -18.38 7.99 4.53
C LEU A 47 -18.93 8.12 5.96
N ASN A 48 -19.01 7.02 6.72
CA ASN A 48 -19.47 7.03 8.10
C ASN A 48 -18.28 7.18 9.06
N ASP A 49 -18.18 8.33 9.74
CA ASP A 49 -17.08 8.65 10.65
C ASP A 49 -16.88 7.59 11.75
N HIS A 50 -17.96 7.09 12.36
CA HIS A 50 -17.84 6.10 13.43
C HIS A 50 -17.27 4.76 12.92
N PHE A 51 -17.69 4.34 11.71
CA PHE A 51 -17.13 3.15 11.08
C PHE A 51 -15.64 3.34 10.76
N VAL A 52 -15.27 4.50 10.22
CA VAL A 52 -13.88 4.84 9.88
C VAL A 52 -13.00 4.87 11.13
N ASP A 53 -13.49 5.43 12.23
CA ASP A 53 -12.77 5.48 13.51
C ASP A 53 -12.42 4.09 14.02
N GLU A 54 -13.43 3.21 14.10
CA GLU A 54 -13.23 1.82 14.52
C GLU A 54 -12.29 1.08 13.54
N LEU A 55 -12.44 1.33 12.23
CA LEU A 55 -11.58 0.73 11.23
C LEU A 55 -10.11 1.17 11.38
N ILE A 56 -9.84 2.47 11.61
CA ILE A 56 -8.48 2.98 11.86
C ILE A 56 -7.87 2.32 13.10
N VAL A 57 -8.66 2.14 14.17
CA VAL A 57 -8.19 1.45 15.39
C VAL A 57 -7.81 0.00 15.09
N LYS A 58 -8.66 -0.74 14.35
CA LYS A 58 -8.38 -2.14 13.99
C LYS A 58 -7.19 -2.28 13.05
N LEU A 59 -7.06 -1.40 12.06
CA LEU A 59 -5.92 -1.37 11.15
C LEU A 59 -4.61 -1.08 11.89
N ASN A 60 -4.62 -0.11 12.81
CA ASN A 60 -3.45 0.18 13.65
C ASN A 60 -3.04 -1.02 14.50
N PHE A 61 -4.02 -1.67 15.15
CA PHE A 61 -3.77 -2.84 15.98
C PHE A 61 -3.12 -3.97 15.17
N HIS A 62 -3.68 -4.33 14.02
CA HIS A 62 -3.11 -5.39 13.17
C HIS A 62 -1.75 -5.01 12.58
N LEU A 63 -1.54 -3.73 12.28
CA LEU A 63 -0.23 -3.25 11.84
C LEU A 63 0.83 -3.40 12.93
N ASP A 64 0.47 -3.15 14.19
CA ASP A 64 1.37 -3.37 15.32
C ASP A 64 1.68 -4.86 15.53
N GLU A 65 0.66 -5.73 15.46
CA GLU A 65 0.84 -7.19 15.55
C GLU A 65 1.75 -7.73 14.45
N CYS A 66 1.64 -7.22 13.22
CA CYS A 66 2.44 -7.73 12.11
C CYS A 66 3.84 -7.09 12.03
N SER A 67 4.08 -5.94 12.67
CA SER A 67 5.29 -5.10 12.53
C SER A 67 6.63 -5.81 12.78
N SER A 68 6.64 -6.89 13.55
CA SER A 68 7.85 -7.70 13.83
C SER A 68 8.07 -8.87 12.87
N ASN A 69 7.08 -9.21 12.03
CA ASN A 69 7.15 -10.33 11.12
C ASN A 69 7.01 -9.88 9.66
N TRP A 70 8.15 -9.75 8.98
CA TRP A 70 8.20 -9.32 7.58
C TRP A 70 7.62 -10.32 6.58
N HIS A 71 7.33 -11.57 6.99
CA HIS A 71 6.60 -12.55 6.15
C HIS A 71 5.10 -12.24 6.03
N ASN A 72 4.63 -11.17 6.66
CA ASN A 72 3.26 -10.68 6.57
C ASN A 72 3.17 -9.49 5.59
N GLU A 73 3.90 -9.55 4.47
CA GLU A 73 3.95 -8.46 3.49
C GLU A 73 2.58 -8.13 2.87
N LEU A 74 1.70 -9.13 2.72
CA LEU A 74 0.36 -8.93 2.20
C LEU A 74 -0.54 -8.22 3.22
N VAL A 75 -0.35 -8.46 4.52
CA VAL A 75 -1.05 -7.71 5.57
C VAL A 75 -0.70 -6.23 5.49
N LEU A 76 0.60 -5.91 5.35
CA LEU A 76 1.05 -4.53 5.19
C LEU A 76 0.48 -3.89 3.92
N LEU A 77 0.47 -4.63 2.80
CA LEU A 77 -0.11 -4.19 1.54
C LEU A 77 -1.61 -3.87 1.70
N VAL A 78 -2.38 -4.80 2.26
CA VAL A 78 -3.83 -4.63 2.45
C VAL A 78 -4.09 -3.41 3.31
N ILE A 79 -3.48 -3.32 4.49
CA ILE A 79 -3.66 -2.17 5.41
C ILE A 79 -3.31 -0.86 4.72
N THR A 80 -2.23 -0.82 3.95
CA THR A 80 -1.84 0.37 3.18
C THR A 80 -2.91 0.75 2.16
N MET A 81 -3.41 -0.21 1.38
CA MET A 81 -4.43 0.04 0.37
C MET A 81 -5.75 0.53 0.98
N ILE A 82 -6.17 -0.05 2.11
CA ILE A 82 -7.35 0.43 2.85
C ILE A 82 -7.13 1.87 3.30
N THR A 83 -6.02 2.12 3.99
CA THR A 83 -5.69 3.44 4.55
C THR A 83 -5.69 4.52 3.48
N MET A 84 -5.02 4.26 2.34
CA MET A 84 -4.93 5.24 1.26
C MET A 84 -6.27 5.46 0.57
N ARG A 85 -7.11 4.42 0.45
CA ARG A 85 -8.46 4.61 -0.08
C ARG A 85 -9.33 5.44 0.85
N ILE A 86 -9.30 5.17 2.15
CA ILE A 86 -10.02 5.99 3.14
C ILE A 86 -9.50 7.43 3.08
N LEU A 87 -8.18 7.64 3.04
CA LEU A 87 -7.59 8.97 2.91
C LEU A 87 -8.01 9.69 1.61
N THR A 88 -8.29 8.94 0.55
CA THR A 88 -8.78 9.48 -0.73
C THR A 88 -10.26 9.88 -0.66
N LEU A 89 -11.08 9.13 0.09
CA LEU A 89 -12.54 9.27 0.11
C LEU A 89 -13.08 10.11 1.28
N CYS A 90 -12.44 10.06 2.45
CA CYS A 90 -12.96 10.65 3.68
C CYS A 90 -12.93 12.17 3.68
N ASN A 91 -13.81 12.75 4.48
CA ASN A 91 -13.80 14.17 4.81
C ASN A 91 -12.55 14.52 5.65
N SER A 92 -12.20 15.80 5.70
CA SER A 92 -10.94 16.28 6.29
C SER A 92 -10.75 15.99 7.79
N THR A 93 -11.80 15.61 8.53
CA THR A 93 -11.74 15.42 9.99
C THR A 93 -10.83 14.27 10.45
N ARG A 94 -10.49 13.32 9.57
CA ARG A 94 -9.63 12.15 9.85
C ARG A 94 -8.35 12.10 9.03
N GLU A 95 -8.05 13.19 8.32
CA GLU A 95 -6.91 13.27 7.41
C GLU A 95 -5.59 13.05 8.15
N ASP A 96 -5.44 13.62 9.35
CA ASP A 96 -4.24 13.49 10.17
C ASP A 96 -4.03 12.04 10.67
N GLU A 97 -5.08 11.39 11.17
CA GLU A 97 -5.00 10.01 11.66
C GLU A 97 -4.64 9.03 10.54
N LEU A 98 -5.25 9.21 9.36
CA LEU A 98 -4.98 8.39 8.18
C LEU A 98 -3.60 8.65 7.58
N THR A 99 -3.18 9.91 7.56
CA THR A 99 -1.81 10.29 7.16
C THR A 99 -0.79 9.64 8.09
N ASN A 100 -1.02 9.69 9.41
CA ASN A 100 -0.15 9.04 10.39
C ASN A 100 -0.10 7.52 10.21
N LEU A 101 -1.24 6.88 9.94
CA LEU A 101 -1.30 5.45 9.64
C LEU A 101 -0.54 5.09 8.36
N ALA A 102 -0.69 5.87 7.28
CA ALA A 102 0.05 5.68 6.03
C ALA A 102 1.57 5.83 6.24
N LEU A 103 2.00 6.82 7.01
CA LEU A 103 3.40 7.01 7.38
C LEU A 103 3.93 5.85 8.25
N LYS A 104 3.09 5.30 9.15
CA LYS A 104 3.43 4.13 9.95
C LYS A 104 3.65 2.89 9.07
N CYS A 105 2.76 2.64 8.10
CA CYS A 105 2.95 1.57 7.10
C CYS A 105 4.29 1.71 6.36
N ARG A 106 4.60 2.92 5.88
CA ARG A 106 5.86 3.21 5.19
C ARG A 106 7.08 2.89 6.05
N ARG A 107 7.09 3.36 7.30
CA ARG A 107 8.22 3.13 8.24
C ARG A 107 8.43 1.65 8.52
N ILE A 108 7.35 0.88 8.67
CA ILE A 108 7.43 -0.58 8.86
C ILE A 108 8.00 -1.24 7.61
N GLY A 109 7.52 -0.87 6.42
CA GLY A 109 8.03 -1.39 5.16
C GLY A 109 9.51 -1.08 4.95
N GLU A 110 9.94 0.17 5.20
CA GLU A 110 11.36 0.57 5.15
C GLU A 110 12.22 -0.27 6.11
N LYS A 111 11.77 -0.45 7.36
CA LYS A 111 12.46 -1.30 8.34
C LYS A 111 12.58 -2.75 7.87
N TRP A 112 11.54 -3.30 7.25
CA TRP A 112 11.58 -4.66 6.71
C TRP A 112 12.52 -4.79 5.52
N ILE A 113 12.55 -3.81 4.62
CA ILE A 113 13.51 -3.76 3.51
C ILE A 113 14.95 -3.82 4.04
N ASP A 114 15.28 -3.01 5.05
CA ASP A 114 16.61 -2.99 5.65
C ASP A 114 16.97 -4.34 6.30
N LEU A 115 16.02 -4.96 7.01
CA LEU A 115 16.20 -6.26 7.64
C LEU A 115 16.42 -7.38 6.61
N ILE A 116 15.58 -7.44 5.57
CA ILE A 116 15.70 -8.46 4.51
C ILE A 116 17.00 -8.24 3.72
N SER A 117 17.37 -7.00 3.44
CA SER A 117 18.63 -6.67 2.74
C SER A 117 19.84 -7.13 3.55
N THR A 118 19.82 -6.94 4.87
CA THR A 118 20.86 -7.44 5.78
C THR A 118 20.92 -8.98 5.76
N ASN A 119 19.77 -9.64 5.79
CA ASN A 119 19.70 -11.11 5.72
C ASN A 119 20.26 -11.65 4.40
N ILE A 120 19.98 -11.00 3.26
CA ILE A 120 20.55 -11.38 1.96
C ILE A 120 22.07 -11.34 1.97
N GLN A 121 22.69 -10.36 2.65
CA GLN A 121 24.15 -10.25 2.74
C GLN A 121 24.79 -11.36 3.60
N MET A 122 24.02 -11.97 4.51
CA MET A 122 24.49 -13.05 5.38
C MET A 122 24.33 -14.45 4.77
N ILE A 123 23.48 -14.58 3.75
CA ILE A 123 23.22 -15.86 3.07
C ILE A 123 24.37 -16.22 2.14
N SER A 124 24.75 -17.50 2.12
CA SER A 124 25.76 -18.01 1.19
C SER A 124 25.34 -17.79 -0.25
N SER A 125 26.28 -17.41 -1.12
CA SER A 125 26.02 -17.25 -2.55
C SER A 125 25.54 -18.54 -3.23
N SER A 126 25.67 -19.71 -2.58
CA SER A 126 25.15 -20.98 -3.09
C SER A 126 23.61 -21.11 -2.97
N GLU A 127 22.95 -20.28 -2.17
CA GLU A 127 21.50 -20.35 -1.91
C GLU A 127 20.72 -19.34 -2.77
N PHE A 128 20.98 -19.36 -4.08
CA PHE A 128 20.42 -18.40 -5.04
C PHE A 128 18.89 -18.28 -4.97
N ASP A 129 18.16 -19.39 -4.91
CA ASP A 129 16.69 -19.39 -4.87
C ASP A 129 16.13 -18.66 -3.64
N LYS A 130 16.80 -18.78 -2.48
CA LYS A 130 16.41 -18.09 -1.26
C LYS A 130 16.62 -16.58 -1.40
N ILE A 131 17.76 -16.18 -1.96
CA ILE A 131 18.06 -14.77 -2.23
C ILE A 131 17.03 -14.18 -3.20
N GLU A 132 16.69 -14.89 -4.28
CA GLU A 132 15.69 -14.43 -5.25
C GLU A 132 14.30 -14.27 -4.61
N ASN A 133 13.87 -15.19 -3.74
CA ASN A 133 12.61 -15.05 -3.02
C ASN A 133 12.62 -13.86 -2.06
N LEU A 134 13.69 -13.65 -1.29
CA LEU A 134 13.81 -12.48 -0.42
C LEU A 134 13.79 -11.16 -1.21
N ARG A 135 14.37 -11.14 -2.41
CA ARG A 135 14.29 -9.98 -3.31
C ARG A 135 12.86 -9.73 -3.82
N LEU A 136 12.08 -10.77 -4.10
CA LEU A 136 10.65 -10.60 -4.42
C LEU A 136 9.89 -9.96 -3.25
N ASN A 137 10.18 -10.38 -2.02
CA ASN A 137 9.56 -9.78 -0.84
C ASN A 137 9.94 -8.30 -0.69
N ILE A 138 11.22 -7.95 -0.92
CA ILE A 138 11.65 -6.54 -0.98
C ILE A 138 10.87 -5.77 -2.04
N VAL A 139 10.66 -6.35 -3.24
CA VAL A 139 9.88 -5.70 -4.29
C VAL A 139 8.44 -5.46 -3.85
N MET A 140 7.76 -6.46 -3.26
CA MET A 140 6.40 -6.32 -2.75
C MET A 140 6.32 -5.22 -1.68
N ILE A 141 7.20 -5.25 -0.69
CA ILE A 141 7.23 -4.27 0.41
C ILE A 141 7.57 -2.87 -0.13
N GLY A 142 8.52 -2.77 -1.05
CA GLY A 142 8.89 -1.51 -1.70
C GLY A 142 7.74 -0.90 -2.48
N ILE A 143 7.00 -1.73 -3.21
CA ILE A 143 5.76 -1.31 -3.90
C ILE A 143 4.74 -0.84 -2.87
N THR A 144 4.51 -1.57 -1.78
CA THR A 144 3.62 -1.12 -0.69
C THR A 144 4.03 0.24 -0.13
N CYS A 145 5.32 0.49 0.07
CA CYS A 145 5.82 1.82 0.45
C CYS A 145 5.47 2.89 -0.60
N LEU A 146 5.58 2.59 -1.89
CA LEU A 146 5.16 3.51 -2.97
C LEU A 146 3.66 3.79 -2.94
N LEU A 147 2.84 2.79 -2.62
CA LEU A 147 1.38 2.96 -2.53
C LEU A 147 0.96 3.94 -1.44
N THR A 148 1.79 4.16 -0.41
CA THR A 148 1.51 5.20 0.60
C THR A 148 1.49 6.64 0.04
N PHE A 149 1.90 6.84 -1.21
CA PHE A 149 1.79 8.11 -1.94
C PHE A 149 0.56 8.18 -2.86
N SER A 150 -0.28 7.14 -2.85
CA SER A 150 -1.53 7.04 -3.63
C SER A 150 -2.62 7.93 -3.05
N THR A 151 -2.54 9.24 -3.27
CA THR A 151 -3.56 10.20 -2.87
C THR A 151 -3.87 11.17 -3.99
N HIS A 152 -4.98 11.90 -3.88
CA HIS A 152 -5.32 12.98 -4.80
C HIS A 152 -4.34 14.16 -4.66
N LEU A 153 -4.19 14.94 -5.73
CA LEU A 153 -3.23 16.04 -5.80
C LEU A 153 -3.50 17.14 -4.76
N ASP A 154 -4.75 17.32 -4.34
CA ASP A 154 -5.14 18.24 -3.27
C ASP A 154 -4.55 17.81 -1.90
N ARG A 155 -4.40 16.51 -1.66
CA ARG A 155 -3.90 15.94 -0.39
C ARG A 155 -2.46 15.46 -0.45
N ILE A 156 -1.78 15.61 -1.59
CA ILE A 156 -0.39 15.15 -1.75
C ILE A 156 0.56 15.80 -0.75
N HIS A 157 0.28 17.06 -0.39
CA HIS A 157 1.05 17.82 0.57
C HIS A 157 1.08 17.17 1.97
N CYS A 158 0.04 16.42 2.37
CA CYS A 158 0.02 15.70 3.65
C CYS A 158 1.09 14.58 3.69
N ILE A 159 1.36 13.97 2.54
CA ILE A 159 2.23 12.80 2.42
C ILE A 159 3.64 13.16 1.93
N LEU A 160 3.78 14.27 1.20
CA LEU A 160 5.02 14.83 0.65
C LEU A 160 5.34 16.23 1.22
N SER A 161 5.04 16.47 2.50
CA SER A 161 5.31 17.75 3.17
C SER A 161 6.78 18.05 3.45
N SER A 162 7.67 17.06 3.36
CA SER A 162 9.07 17.20 3.79
C SER A 162 10.06 16.50 2.85
N ASN A 163 11.30 16.99 2.85
CA ASN A 163 12.41 16.36 2.15
C ASN A 163 12.62 14.90 2.58
N GLN A 164 12.30 14.56 3.83
CA GLN A 164 12.38 13.18 4.31
C GLN A 164 11.40 12.26 3.57
N HIS A 165 10.19 12.73 3.27
CA HIS A 165 9.22 11.96 2.50
C HIS A 165 9.64 11.79 1.04
N MET A 166 10.28 12.80 0.45
CA MET A 166 10.88 12.71 -0.89
C MET A 166 12.03 11.69 -0.93
N ILE A 167 12.90 11.70 0.09
CA ILE A 167 13.97 10.72 0.23
C ILE A 167 13.39 9.30 0.35
N SER A 168 12.36 9.13 1.18
CA SER A 168 11.65 7.85 1.31
C SER A 168 11.05 7.37 -0.02
N LEU A 169 10.43 8.28 -0.79
CA LEU A 169 9.91 7.96 -2.12
C LEU A 169 11.02 7.47 -3.06
N LEU A 170 12.11 8.24 -3.17
CA LEU A 170 13.25 7.90 -4.04
C LEU A 170 13.89 6.57 -3.61
N LYS A 171 14.03 6.33 -2.30
CA LYS A 171 14.52 5.06 -1.75
C LYS A 171 13.60 3.89 -2.13
N ALA A 172 12.28 4.06 -2.04
CA ALA A 172 11.35 3.00 -2.43
C ALA A 172 11.42 2.72 -3.94
N VAL A 173 11.46 3.75 -4.79
CA VAL A 173 11.60 3.60 -6.25
C VAL A 173 12.89 2.87 -6.62
N THR A 174 14.03 3.32 -6.08
CA THR A 174 15.33 2.71 -6.35
C THR A 174 15.40 1.27 -5.85
N THR A 175 14.92 1.00 -4.63
CA THR A 175 14.84 -0.35 -4.06
C THR A 175 14.04 -1.30 -4.95
N VAL A 176 12.86 -0.89 -5.42
CA VAL A 176 12.02 -1.70 -6.31
C VAL A 176 12.74 -1.96 -7.63
N ASN A 177 13.30 -0.93 -8.26
CA ASN A 177 13.99 -1.07 -9.55
C ASN A 177 15.23 -1.97 -9.46
N ASP A 178 16.08 -1.79 -8.45
CA ASP A 178 17.30 -2.57 -8.27
C ASP A 178 16.98 -4.05 -8.07
N ASN A 179 16.00 -4.35 -7.21
CA ASN A 179 15.63 -5.73 -6.93
C ASN A 179 14.89 -6.40 -8.10
N ILE A 180 14.16 -5.65 -8.92
CA ILE A 180 13.58 -6.15 -10.17
C ILE A 180 14.68 -6.51 -11.19
N ILE A 181 15.66 -5.62 -11.36
CA ILE A 181 16.76 -5.83 -12.32
C ILE A 181 17.58 -7.07 -11.93
N LEU A 182 17.81 -7.26 -10.63
CA LEU A 182 18.56 -8.38 -10.09
C LEU A 182 17.78 -9.70 -10.09
N ASN A 183 16.45 -9.66 -10.31
CA ASN A 183 15.58 -10.84 -10.21
C ASN A 183 14.78 -11.13 -11.50
N LYS A 184 15.32 -10.73 -12.67
CA LYS A 184 14.64 -10.81 -13.97
C LYS A 184 14.07 -12.20 -14.33
N LYS A 185 14.72 -13.29 -13.89
CA LYS A 185 14.31 -14.67 -14.20
C LYS A 185 13.08 -15.12 -13.42
N GLN A 186 13.03 -14.84 -12.12
CA GLN A 186 11.85 -15.09 -11.28
C GLN A 186 10.69 -14.15 -11.69
N LEU A 187 11.02 -12.96 -12.24
CA LEU A 187 10.03 -11.97 -12.66
C LEU A 187 9.14 -12.36 -13.85
N THR A 188 9.67 -13.15 -14.78
CA THR A 188 8.87 -13.73 -15.86
C THR A 188 7.81 -14.69 -15.33
N HIS A 189 8.10 -15.38 -14.23
CA HIS A 189 7.19 -16.29 -13.52
C HIS A 189 6.40 -15.62 -12.40
N THR A 190 6.55 -14.31 -12.19
CA THR A 190 5.82 -13.61 -11.11
C THR A 190 4.32 -13.69 -11.30
N ASN A 191 3.66 -13.85 -10.16
CA ASN A 191 2.22 -13.79 -10.01
C ASN A 191 1.63 -12.55 -10.68
N ILE A 192 0.50 -12.73 -11.37
CA ILE A 192 -0.28 -11.67 -12.02
C ILE A 192 -0.58 -10.55 -11.02
N PHE A 193 -0.88 -10.91 -9.76
CA PHE A 193 -1.18 -9.95 -8.71
C PHE A 193 -0.06 -8.92 -8.48
N LEU A 194 1.19 -9.37 -8.28
CA LEU A 194 2.33 -8.45 -8.09
C LEU A 194 2.58 -7.58 -9.33
N LYS A 195 2.35 -8.11 -10.54
CA LYS A 195 2.46 -7.32 -11.79
C LYS A 195 1.41 -6.21 -11.83
N ASP A 196 0.20 -6.46 -11.36
CA ASP A 196 -0.88 -5.47 -11.37
C ASP A 196 -0.68 -4.39 -10.30
N ILE A 197 -0.27 -4.76 -9.08
CA ILE A 197 0.08 -3.78 -8.04
C ILE A 197 1.29 -2.94 -8.47
N LYS A 198 2.30 -3.54 -9.13
CA LYS A 198 3.42 -2.79 -9.72
C LYS A 198 2.94 -1.74 -10.72
N LYS A 199 2.12 -2.12 -11.69
CA LYS A 199 1.55 -1.17 -12.67
C LYS A 199 0.74 -0.06 -11.99
N PHE A 200 0.02 -0.40 -10.92
CA PHE A 200 -0.71 0.59 -10.13
C PHE A 200 0.25 1.59 -9.46
N SER A 201 1.34 1.11 -8.85
CA SER A 201 2.38 1.99 -8.28
C SER A 201 3.07 2.90 -9.31
N GLU A 202 3.29 2.41 -10.54
CA GLU A 202 3.85 3.23 -11.62
C GLU A 202 2.92 4.38 -12.02
N ARG A 203 1.60 4.14 -12.02
CA ARG A 203 0.62 5.21 -12.29
C ARG A 203 0.65 6.28 -11.20
N ILE A 204 0.81 5.88 -9.94
CA ILE A 204 0.96 6.82 -8.82
C ILE A 204 2.19 7.70 -9.03
N LEU A 205 3.33 7.11 -9.42
CA LEU A 205 4.55 7.87 -9.72
C LEU A 205 4.35 8.92 -10.81
N VAL A 206 3.62 8.58 -11.88
CA VAL A 206 3.27 9.53 -12.96
C VAL A 206 2.36 10.64 -12.43
N GLN A 207 1.40 10.32 -11.56
CA GLN A 207 0.49 11.30 -10.97
C GLN A 207 1.22 12.31 -10.07
N ILE A 208 2.18 11.87 -9.27
CA ILE A 208 2.92 12.73 -8.33
C ILE A 208 4.13 13.42 -8.97
N GLN A 209 4.49 13.07 -10.21
CA GLN A 209 5.62 13.64 -10.94
C GLN A 209 5.64 15.17 -10.96
N PRO A 210 4.52 15.89 -11.17
CA PRO A 210 4.52 17.36 -11.15
C PRO A 210 4.98 17.91 -9.80
N THR A 211 4.51 17.32 -8.70
CA THR A 211 4.93 17.70 -7.34
C THR A 211 6.41 17.41 -7.11
N ILE A 212 6.93 16.28 -7.61
CA ILE A 212 8.37 15.97 -7.51
C ILE A 212 9.21 17.01 -8.27
N ALA A 213 8.76 17.45 -9.43
CA ALA A 213 9.48 18.42 -10.26
C ALA A 213 9.60 19.80 -9.59
N GLU A 214 8.67 20.17 -8.70
CA GLU A 214 8.77 21.42 -7.92
C GLU A 214 9.81 21.35 -6.79
N PHE A 215 10.20 20.14 -6.38
CA PHE A 215 11.20 19.90 -5.34
C PHE A 215 12.64 19.76 -5.85
N LEU A 216 12.84 19.59 -7.17
CA LEU A 216 14.14 19.42 -7.84
C LEU A 216 14.64 20.72 -8.45
#